data_AF-A0AAD4DJ28-F1
#
_entry.id   AF-A0AAD4DJ28-F1
#
_cell.length_a   1.000
_cell.length_b   1.000
_cell.length_c   1.000
_cell.angle_alpha   90.00
_cell.angle_beta   90.00
_cell.angle_gamma   90.00
#
_symmetry.space_group_name_H-M   'P 1'
#
loop_
_entity.id
_entity.type
_entity.pdbx_description
1 polymer ?
#
loop_
_entity_poly.entity_id
_entity_poly.type
_entity_poly.pdbx_seq_one_letter_code
_entity_poly.pdbx_strand_id
1 'polypeptide(L)'
;MRFIVDDALWLPEYVRDRLKSEESNRVNKNGEYVLTSDRKRTQMANLDDCMDKLHEILIRMAELPKLPDAETLERLERIAGNNRRKVNKQFQSQKKSSRRVSRDD
;
A
#
# COMPACT_ATOMS: atom_id res chain seq x y z
N MET A 1 -7.42 10.71 -18.78
CA MET A 1 -6.08 11.32 -18.62
C MET A 1 -5.06 10.23 -18.41
N ARG A 2 -3.85 10.37 -18.97
CA ARG A 2 -2.73 9.45 -18.72
C ARG A 2 -1.41 10.19 -18.76
N PHE A 3 -0.43 9.78 -17.97
CA PHE A 3 0.94 10.30 -18.02
C PHE A 3 1.93 9.26 -17.49
N ILE A 4 3.18 9.33 -17.93
CA ILE A 4 4.27 8.46 -17.44
C ILE A 4 4.71 8.97 -16.07
N VAL A 5 4.66 8.10 -15.06
CA VAL A 5 4.96 8.50 -13.67
C VAL A 5 6.43 8.88 -13.52
N ASP A 6 7.34 8.15 -14.16
CA ASP A 6 8.79 8.39 -14.08
C ASP A 6 9.22 9.72 -14.71
N ASP A 7 8.60 10.10 -15.82
CA ASP A 7 8.93 11.34 -16.53
C ASP A 7 8.27 12.59 -15.90
N ALA A 8 7.43 12.40 -14.88
CA ALA A 8 6.74 13.49 -14.18
C ALA A 8 7.69 14.25 -13.23
N LEU A 9 8.61 15.05 -13.78
CA LEU A 9 9.59 15.86 -13.01
C LEU A 9 8.96 16.91 -12.08
N TRP A 10 7.68 17.23 -12.29
CA TRP A 10 6.90 18.10 -11.42
C TRP A 10 6.44 17.41 -10.12
N LEU A 11 6.60 16.09 -10.02
CA LEU A 11 6.37 15.32 -8.81
C LEU A 11 7.69 15.02 -8.09
N PRO A 12 7.77 15.23 -6.76
CA PRO A 12 8.89 14.72 -5.97
C PRO A 12 9.00 13.20 -6.06
N GLU A 13 10.23 12.67 -5.99
CA GLU A 13 10.50 11.23 -6.11
C GLU A 13 9.68 10.38 -5.14
N TYR A 14 9.60 10.79 -3.86
CA TYR A 14 8.86 10.06 -2.85
C TYR A 14 7.35 9.95 -3.15
N VAL A 15 6.78 10.94 -3.85
CA VAL A 15 5.38 10.91 -4.29
C VAL A 15 5.22 9.96 -5.47
N ARG A 16 6.19 9.94 -6.41
CA ARG A 16 6.21 8.98 -7.53
C ARG A 16 6.25 7.54 -7.03
N ASP A 17 7.12 7.26 -6.07
CA ASP A 17 7.25 5.94 -5.44
C ASP A 17 5.97 5.52 -4.73
N ARG A 18 5.40 6.42 -3.93
CA ARG A 18 4.13 6.16 -3.23
C ARG A 18 2.97 5.92 -4.19
N LEU A 19 2.87 6.73 -5.25
CA LEU A 19 1.85 6.57 -6.27
C LEU A 19 1.94 5.19 -6.94
N LYS A 20 3.16 4.72 -7.23
CA LYS A 20 3.40 3.38 -7.77
C LYS A 20 3.06 2.27 -6.78
N SER A 21 3.32 2.46 -5.48
CA SER A 21 3.07 1.44 -4.47
C SER A 21 1.61 1.33 -4.05
N GLU A 22 0.92 2.46 -3.86
CA GLU A 22 -0.45 2.49 -3.34
C GLU A 22 -1.49 2.36 -4.45
N GLU A 23 -1.25 3.00 -5.60
CA GLU A 23 -2.16 2.97 -6.76
C GLU A 23 -1.62 2.09 -7.89
N SER A 24 -0.95 0.97 -7.54
CA SER A 24 -0.37 0.03 -8.49
C SER A 24 -1.39 -0.51 -9.51
N ASN A 25 -2.67 -0.58 -9.11
CA ASN A 25 -3.77 -1.04 -9.96
C ASN A 25 -4.11 -0.09 -11.12
N ARG A 26 -3.69 1.18 -11.03
CA ARG A 26 -3.95 2.21 -12.04
C ARG A 26 -2.75 2.49 -12.94
N VAL A 27 -1.63 1.83 -12.68
CA VAL A 27 -0.40 1.93 -13.49
C VAL A 27 -0.36 0.77 -14.48
N ASN A 28 -0.20 1.09 -15.77
CA ASN A 28 -0.10 0.07 -16.81
C ASN A 28 1.33 -0.49 -16.94
N LYS A 29 1.51 -1.51 -17.81
CA LYS A 29 2.83 -2.13 -18.06
C LYS A 29 3.88 -1.16 -18.62
N ASN A 30 3.44 -0.05 -19.21
CA ASN A 30 4.30 0.97 -19.78
C ASN A 30 4.68 2.06 -18.74
N GLY A 31 4.25 1.93 -17.48
CA GLY A 31 4.50 2.92 -16.44
C GLY A 31 3.61 4.15 -16.51
N GLU A 32 2.53 4.10 -17.30
CA GLU A 32 1.56 5.20 -17.38
C GLU A 32 0.50 5.06 -16.28
N TYR A 33 0.30 6.13 -15.53
CA TYR A 33 -0.83 6.26 -14.60
C TYR A 33 -2.07 6.69 -15.37
N VAL A 34 -3.14 5.90 -15.27
CA VAL A 34 -4.39 6.13 -16.02
C VAL A 34 -5.51 6.56 -15.07
N LEU A 35 -6.11 7.71 -15.37
CA LEU A 35 -7.25 8.26 -14.62
C LEU A 35 -8.41 8.60 -15.57
N THR A 36 -9.60 8.10 -15.26
CA THR A 36 -10.80 8.30 -16.07
C THR A 36 -11.95 8.82 -15.21
N SER A 37 -12.80 9.65 -15.83
CA SER A 37 -14.08 10.08 -15.26
C SER A 37 -15.13 10.16 -16.34
N ASP A 38 -16.31 9.64 -16.04
CA ASP A 38 -17.52 9.62 -16.85
C ASP A 38 -18.73 10.22 -16.09
N ARG A 39 -18.44 10.99 -15.02
CA ARG A 39 -19.44 11.52 -14.08
C ARG A 39 -20.35 12.60 -14.69
N LYS A 40 -19.82 13.39 -15.63
CA LYS A 40 -20.47 14.57 -16.20
C LYS A 40 -20.83 14.33 -17.66
N ARG A 41 -21.81 15.10 -18.15
CA ARG A 41 -22.31 15.00 -19.52
C ARG A 41 -21.31 15.48 -20.58
N THR A 42 -20.45 16.45 -20.25
CA THR A 42 -19.49 17.04 -21.19
C THR A 42 -18.07 16.53 -20.94
N GLN A 43 -17.30 16.37 -22.02
CA GLN A 43 -15.92 15.92 -21.94
C GLN A 43 -15.03 16.90 -21.15
N MET A 44 -15.25 18.20 -21.29
CA MET A 44 -14.51 19.23 -20.54
C MET A 44 -14.71 19.07 -19.03
N ALA A 45 -15.97 18.91 -18.59
CA ALA A 45 -16.26 18.73 -17.18
C ALA A 45 -15.72 17.40 -16.62
N ASN A 46 -15.61 16.36 -17.45
CA ASN A 46 -14.95 15.11 -17.07
C ASN A 46 -13.42 15.26 -16.98
N LEU A 47 -12.81 16.15 -17.76
CA LEU A 47 -11.40 16.47 -17.64
C LEU A 47 -11.12 17.20 -16.32
N ASP A 48 -11.94 18.18 -15.97
CA ASP A 48 -11.84 18.91 -14.71
C ASP A 48 -11.98 17.96 -13.51
N ASP A 49 -12.98 17.07 -13.54
CA ASP A 49 -13.17 16.05 -12.48
C ASP A 49 -11.98 15.06 -12.41
N CYS A 50 -11.31 14.77 -13.52
CA CYS A 50 -10.06 14.01 -13.49
C CYS A 50 -8.92 14.81 -12.85
N MET A 51 -8.80 16.11 -13.12
CA MET A 51 -7.79 16.97 -12.50
C MET A 51 -8.00 17.05 -10.98
N ASP A 52 -9.23 17.24 -10.53
CA ASP A 52 -9.57 17.30 -9.11
C ASP A 52 -9.22 15.99 -8.40
N LYS A 53 -9.60 14.84 -8.98
CA LYS A 53 -9.24 13.51 -8.47
C LYS A 53 -7.73 13.31 -8.42
N LEU A 54 -7.00 13.73 -9.44
CA LEU A 54 -5.54 13.65 -9.44
C LEU A 54 -4.96 14.47 -8.29
N HIS A 55 -5.44 15.70 -8.11
CA HIS A 55 -4.99 16.59 -7.04
C HIS A 55 -5.23 16.00 -5.65
N GLU A 56 -6.43 15.46 -5.38
CA GLU A 56 -6.74 14.79 -4.10
C GLU A 56 -5.83 13.60 -3.82
N ILE A 57 -5.55 12.78 -4.83
CA ILE A 57 -4.66 11.62 -4.70
C ILE A 57 -3.25 12.10 -4.39
N LEU A 58 -2.75 13.11 -5.10
CA LEU A 58 -1.40 13.63 -4.87
C LEU A 58 -1.23 14.24 -3.48
N ILE A 59 -2.23 14.97 -2.97
CA ILE A 59 -2.21 15.48 -1.59
C ILE A 59 -2.11 14.34 -0.59
N ARG A 60 -2.91 13.27 -0.77
CA ARG A 60 -2.87 12.10 0.10
C ARG A 60 -1.50 11.42 0.08
N MET A 61 -0.91 11.25 -1.10
CA MET A 61 0.42 10.63 -1.24
C MET A 61 1.51 11.50 -0.62
N ALA A 62 1.37 12.82 -0.74
CA ALA A 62 2.28 13.79 -0.15
C ALA A 62 2.16 13.89 1.39
N GLU A 63 1.07 13.38 1.97
CA GLU A 63 0.87 13.40 3.43
C GLU A 63 1.92 12.52 4.12
N LEU A 64 2.80 13.17 4.89
CA LEU A 64 3.78 12.48 5.72
C LEU A 64 3.05 11.70 6.81
N PRO A 65 3.42 10.42 7.06
CA PRO A 65 2.80 9.65 8.10
C PRO A 65 3.08 10.36 9.43
N LYS A 66 2.01 10.68 10.16
CA LYS A 66 2.12 11.29 11.48
C LYS A 66 2.94 10.36 12.37
N LEU A 67 3.85 10.94 13.17
CA LEU A 67 4.61 10.13 14.12
C LEU A 67 3.61 9.38 15.02
N PRO A 68 3.87 8.08 15.30
CA PRO A 68 3.00 7.31 16.18
C PRO A 68 3.01 7.93 17.58
N ASP A 69 1.83 8.07 18.16
CA ASP A 69 1.69 8.49 19.55
C ASP A 69 2.29 7.44 20.50
N ALA A 70 2.70 7.85 21.70
CA ALA A 70 3.40 6.98 22.65
C ALA A 70 2.59 5.73 23.01
N GLU A 71 1.26 5.85 23.16
CA GLU A 71 0.35 4.72 23.41
C GLU A 71 0.31 3.75 22.21
N THR A 72 0.35 4.28 20.99
CA THR A 72 0.36 3.47 19.77
C THR A 72 1.65 2.66 19.67
N LEU A 73 2.78 3.25 20.08
CA LEU A 73 4.08 2.58 20.11
C LEU A 73 4.07 1.38 21.09
N GLU A 74 3.59 1.59 22.31
CA GLU A 74 3.51 0.53 23.33
C GLU A 74 2.59 -0.62 22.88
N ARG A 75 1.47 -0.29 22.23
CA ARG A 75 0.57 -1.30 21.65
C ARG A 75 1.27 -2.14 20.58
N LEU A 76 2.06 -1.51 19.70
CA LEU A 76 2.81 -2.19 18.64
C LEU A 76 3.87 -3.13 19.22
N GLU A 77 4.60 -2.71 20.26
CA GLU A 77 5.59 -3.54 20.94
C GLU A 77 4.96 -4.78 21.58
N ARG A 78 3.80 -4.60 22.24
CA ARG A 78 3.05 -5.71 22.82
C ARG A 78 2.59 -6.73 21.76
N ILE A 79 2.09 -6.25 20.61
CA ILE A 79 1.68 -7.11 19.50
C ILE A 79 2.89 -7.86 18.93
N ALA A 80 4.02 -7.19 18.73
CA ALA A 80 5.25 -7.79 18.24
C ALA A 80 5.77 -8.88 19.20
N GLY A 81 5.75 -8.62 20.51
CA GLY A 81 6.11 -9.60 21.55
C GLY A 81 5.21 -10.84 21.51
N ASN A 82 3.90 -10.65 21.41
CA ASN A 82 2.94 -11.76 21.30
C ASN A 82 3.14 -12.58 20.01
N ASN A 83 3.39 -11.92 18.87
CA ASN A 83 3.67 -12.59 17.60
C ASN A 83 4.95 -13.42 17.68
N ARG A 84 6.04 -12.88 18.24
CA ARG A 84 7.29 -13.63 18.48
C ARG A 84 7.05 -14.87 19.33
N ARG A 85 6.28 -14.73 20.42
CA ARG A 85 5.92 -15.86 21.29
C ARG A 85 5.09 -16.92 20.53
N LYS A 86 4.12 -16.49 19.72
CA LYS A 86 3.27 -17.39 18.91
C LYS A 86 4.09 -18.16 17.88
N VAL A 87 4.99 -17.48 17.16
CA VAL A 87 5.91 -18.12 16.20
C VAL A 87 6.80 -19.14 16.89
N ASN A 88 7.39 -18.80 18.04
CA ASN A 88 8.18 -19.76 18.82
C ASN A 88 7.37 -20.97 19.27
N LYS A 89 6.12 -20.76 19.73
CA LYS A 89 5.23 -21.87 20.11
C LYS A 89 4.91 -22.76 18.91
N GLN A 90 4.63 -22.17 17.75
CA GLN A 90 4.36 -22.90 16.50
C GLN A 90 5.59 -23.71 16.08
N PHE A 91 6.79 -23.12 16.09
CA PHE A 91 8.03 -23.80 15.77
C PHE A 91 8.29 -25.01 16.68
N GLN A 92 8.12 -24.84 17.99
CA GLN A 92 8.27 -25.93 18.96
C GLN A 92 7.21 -27.02 18.76
N SER A 93 5.97 -26.65 18.43
CA SER A 93 4.91 -27.59 18.13
C SER A 93 5.23 -28.41 16.88
N GLN A 94 5.64 -27.76 15.79
CA GLN A 94 6.05 -28.43 14.55
C GLN A 94 7.23 -29.38 14.79
N LYS A 95 8.27 -28.95 15.55
CA LYS A 95 9.41 -29.79 15.93
C LYS A 95 9.03 -31.01 16.78
N LYS A 96 7.96 -30.93 17.56
CA LYS A 96 7.43 -32.07 18.35
C LYS A 96 6.57 -32.98 17.48
N SER A 97 5.77 -32.41 16.59
CA SER A 97 4.96 -33.17 15.62
C SER A 97 5.83 -33.98 14.68
N SER A 98 6.93 -33.42 14.16
CA SER A 98 7.85 -34.11 13.26
C SER A 98 8.60 -35.29 13.91
N ARG A 99 8.65 -35.34 15.25
CA ARG A 99 9.21 -36.48 16.00
C ARG A 99 8.20 -37.60 16.24
N ARG A 100 6.91 -37.37 15.98
CA ARG A 100 5.91 -38.44 16.08
C ARG A 100 6.01 -39.28 14.83
N VAL A 101 6.56 -40.48 14.97
CA VAL A 101 6.43 -41.54 13.97
C VAL A 101 4.94 -41.87 13.87
N SER A 102 4.37 -41.75 12.68
CA SER A 102 3.04 -42.27 12.37
C SER A 102 3.07 -43.79 12.60
N ARG A 103 2.38 -44.24 13.64
CA ARG A 103 2.00 -45.65 13.76
C ARG A 103 0.85 -45.86 12.79
N ASP A 104 1.18 -46.19 11.54
CA ASP A 104 0.26 -46.84 10.61
C ASP A 104 1.00 -48.05 10.02
N ASP A 105 0.34 -49.20 10.14
CA ASP A 105 0.67 -50.61 9.83
C ASP A 105 1.78 -51.33 10.63
#